data_AF-A0A4Y2SKS0-F1
#
_entry.id   AF-A0A4Y2SKS0-F1
#
_cell.length_a   1.000
_cell.length_b   1.000
_cell.length_c   1.000
_cell.angle_alpha   90.00
_cell.angle_beta   90.00
_cell.angle_gamma   90.00
#
_symmetry.space_group_name_H-M   'P 1'
#
loop_
_entity.id
_entity.type
_entity.pdbx_description
1 polymer ?
#
loop_
_entity_poly.entity_id
_entity_poly.type
_entity_poly.pdbx_seq_one_letter_code
_entity_poly.pdbx_strand_id
1 'polypeptide(L)'
;MSKTRLYRLLEILDIFDRREGVWVNHEQPPEPLDVVEALRLVWCSIPDAFVSLQEMQEAYGFALNSTEISDVHTYYEEAIRQTVSCREPRTLSQYCKITVRKILHKNNQWLPDGITQLNLPPKLQDYLNLQM
;
A
#
# COMPACT_ATOMS: atom_id res chain seq x y z
N MET A 1 -7.71 5.67 17.64
CA MET A 1 -7.03 5.69 16.32
C MET A 1 -7.26 7.03 15.63
N SER A 2 -6.32 7.53 14.81
CA SER A 2 -6.49 8.82 14.12
C SER A 2 -7.42 8.70 12.90
N LYS A 3 -8.07 9.80 12.50
CA LYS A 3 -8.95 9.84 11.32
C LYS A 3 -8.24 9.40 10.04
N THR A 4 -7.02 9.90 9.81
CA THR A 4 -6.20 9.51 8.66
C THR A 4 -5.94 8.01 8.61
N ARG A 5 -5.71 7.39 9.77
CA ARG A 5 -5.46 5.94 9.85
C ARG A 5 -6.73 5.14 9.54
N LEU A 6 -7.89 5.58 10.02
CA LEU A 6 -9.18 4.99 9.65
C LEU A 6 -9.41 5.04 8.14
N TYR A 7 -9.13 6.19 7.50
CA TYR A 7 -9.25 6.29 6.04
C TYR A 7 -8.33 5.32 5.30
N ARG A 8 -7.10 5.12 5.79
CA ARG A 8 -6.18 4.11 5.22
C ARG A 8 -6.73 2.70 5.29
N LEU A 9 -7.40 2.35 6.38
CA LEU A 9 -8.02 1.03 6.53
C LEU A 9 -9.25 0.89 5.62
N LEU A 10 -10.07 1.94 5.51
CA LEU A 10 -11.19 1.98 4.55
C LEU A 10 -10.71 1.84 3.10
N GLU A 11 -9.59 2.45 2.72
CA GLU A 11 -9.01 2.30 1.38
C GLU A 11 -8.65 0.84 1.08
N ILE A 12 -8.08 0.12 2.05
CA ILE A 12 -7.77 -1.31 1.89
C ILE A 12 -9.07 -2.12 1.68
N LEU A 13 -10.10 -1.83 2.48
CA LEU A 13 -11.40 -2.47 2.38
C LEU A 13 -12.10 -2.20 1.04
N ASP A 14 -12.10 -0.95 0.57
CA ASP A 14 -12.68 -0.56 -0.73
C ASP A 14 -11.98 -1.26 -1.89
N ILE A 15 -10.65 -1.36 -1.84
CA ILE A 15 -9.85 -2.06 -2.86
C ILE A 15 -10.15 -3.57 -2.85
N PHE A 16 -10.30 -4.17 -1.66
CA PHE A 16 -10.67 -5.58 -1.52
C PHE A 16 -12.08 -5.87 -2.07
N ASP A 17 -13.07 -5.06 -1.71
CA ASP A 17 -14.46 -5.22 -2.18
C ASP A 17 -14.57 -5.10 -3.71
N ARG A 18 -13.79 -4.19 -4.32
CA ARG A 18 -13.69 -4.05 -5.78
C ARG A 18 -13.12 -5.30 -6.47
N ARG A 19 -12.21 -6.04 -5.81
CA ARG A 19 -11.67 -7.31 -6.35
C ARG A 19 -12.73 -8.41 -6.36
N GLU A 20 -13.54 -8.49 -5.31
CA GLU A 20 -14.62 -9.48 -5.19
C GLU A 20 -15.84 -9.17 -6.08
N GLY A 21 -15.80 -8.07 -6.84
CA GLY A 21 -16.71 -7.83 -7.97
C GLY A 21 -18.08 -7.27 -7.61
N VAL A 22 -18.22 -6.56 -6.49
CA VAL A 22 -19.53 -6.11 -5.98
C VAL A 22 -20.08 -4.83 -6.65
N TRP A 23 -19.48 -4.33 -7.74
CA TRP A 23 -20.06 -3.22 -8.53
C TRP A 23 -20.52 -3.61 -9.93
N VAL A 24 -21.74 -3.17 -10.21
CA VAL A 24 -22.59 -3.45 -11.37
C VAL A 24 -22.40 -2.34 -12.41
N ASN A 25 -22.12 -2.75 -13.65
CA ASN A 25 -22.19 -2.01 -14.92
C ASN A 25 -20.94 -1.23 -15.43
N HIS A 26 -20.49 -1.69 -16.60
CA HIS A 26 -19.71 -0.98 -17.63
C HIS A 26 -18.26 -0.61 -17.33
N GLU A 27 -17.40 -1.63 -17.24
CA GLU A 27 -16.12 -1.79 -17.94
C GLU A 27 -15.54 -3.12 -17.46
N GLN A 28 -14.72 -3.78 -18.28
CA GLN A 28 -14.11 -5.06 -17.91
C GLN A 28 -13.37 -4.87 -16.58
N PRO A 29 -13.67 -5.65 -15.52
CA PRO A 29 -13.05 -5.43 -14.21
C PRO A 29 -11.53 -5.55 -14.34
N PRO A 30 -10.76 -4.70 -13.65
CA PRO A 30 -9.30 -4.80 -13.66
C PRO A 30 -8.90 -6.21 -13.22
N GLU A 31 -7.89 -6.77 -13.88
CA GLU A 31 -7.39 -8.10 -13.52
C GLU A 31 -6.98 -8.08 -12.04
N PRO A 32 -7.27 -9.14 -11.26
CA PRO A 32 -6.99 -9.17 -9.82
C PRO A 32 -5.53 -8.83 -9.48
N LEU A 33 -4.60 -9.14 -10.38
CA LEU A 33 -3.18 -8.80 -10.28
C LEU A 33 -2.91 -7.29 -10.31
N ASP A 34 -3.63 -6.53 -11.14
CA ASP A 34 -3.46 -5.08 -11.27
C ASP A 34 -3.90 -4.36 -10.00
N VAL A 35 -4.94 -4.86 -9.34
CA VAL A 35 -5.49 -4.29 -8.10
C VAL A 35 -4.53 -4.52 -6.92
N VAL A 36 -3.99 -5.74 -6.81
CA VAL A 36 -2.97 -6.09 -5.81
C VAL A 36 -1.72 -5.23 -5.99
N GLU A 37 -1.28 -5.07 -7.24
CA GLU A 37 -0.11 -4.28 -7.57
C GLU A 37 -0.33 -2.78 -7.31
N ALA A 38 -1.52 -2.24 -7.61
CA ALA A 38 -1.88 -0.88 -7.26
C ALA A 38 -1.81 -0.65 -5.74
N LEU A 39 -2.37 -1.57 -4.95
CA LEU A 39 -2.28 -1.50 -3.49
C LEU A 39 -0.82 -1.52 -3.02
N ARG A 40 0.01 -2.41 -3.58
CA ARG A 40 1.46 -2.48 -3.29
C ARG A 40 2.15 -1.14 -3.57
N LEU A 41 1.90 -0.53 -4.72
CA LEU A 41 2.53 0.72 -5.14
C LEU A 41 2.12 1.90 -4.25
N VAL A 42 0.84 1.99 -3.90
CA VAL A 42 0.31 3.01 -2.97
C VAL A 42 0.98 2.84 -1.61
N TRP A 43 1.05 1.62 -1.08
CA TRP A 43 1.67 1.35 0.23
C TRP A 43 3.19 1.42 0.27
N CYS A 44 3.86 1.31 -0.87
CA CYS A 44 5.29 1.59 -0.97
C CYS A 44 5.59 3.09 -1.05
N SER A 45 4.58 3.94 -1.22
CA SER A 45 4.71 5.38 -1.42
C SER A 45 4.37 6.23 -0.19
N ILE A 46 3.91 5.60 0.92
CA ILE A 46 3.55 6.31 2.15
C ILE A 46 4.37 5.86 3.35
N PRO A 47 4.66 6.74 4.32
CA PRO A 47 5.50 6.43 5.48
C PRO A 47 4.75 5.71 6.60
N ASP A 48 3.49 5.36 6.38
CA ASP A 48 2.63 4.81 7.44
C ASP A 48 3.07 3.39 7.83
N ALA A 49 2.94 3.10 9.12
CA ALA A 49 3.14 1.77 9.69
C ALA A 49 2.26 0.72 9.00
N PHE A 50 2.69 -0.54 8.99
CA PHE A 50 1.83 -1.62 8.51
C PHE A 50 0.58 -1.75 9.36
N VAL A 51 -0.48 -2.29 8.76
CA VAL A 51 -1.76 -2.53 9.42
C VAL A 51 -1.78 -3.95 9.96
N SER A 52 -2.00 -4.13 11.26
CA SER A 52 -2.16 -5.47 11.84
C SER A 52 -3.61 -5.93 11.79
N LEU A 53 -3.82 -7.25 11.86
CA LEU A 53 -5.15 -7.85 11.95
C LEU A 53 -5.92 -7.31 13.17
N GLN A 54 -5.25 -7.22 14.31
CA GLN A 54 -5.82 -6.65 15.52
C GLN A 54 -6.31 -5.21 15.31
N GLU A 55 -5.52 -4.37 14.61
CA GLU A 55 -5.92 -2.99 14.31
C GLU A 55 -7.17 -2.95 13.43
N MET A 56 -7.29 -3.83 12.44
CA MET A 56 -8.51 -3.95 11.62
C MET A 56 -9.71 -4.44 12.44
N GLN A 57 -9.50 -5.44 13.32
CA GLN A 57 -10.55 -5.98 14.19
C GLN A 57 -11.11 -4.92 15.14
N GLU A 58 -10.23 -4.14 15.77
CA GLU A 58 -10.60 -3.04 16.65
C GLU A 58 -11.35 -1.93 15.89
N ALA A 59 -11.01 -1.73 14.61
CA ALA A 59 -11.59 -0.68 13.78
C ALA A 59 -12.94 -1.03 13.16
N TYR A 60 -13.14 -2.28 12.73
CA TYR A 60 -14.30 -2.69 11.93
C TYR A 60 -15.02 -3.93 12.45
N GLY A 61 -14.60 -4.52 13.57
CA GLY A 61 -15.24 -5.73 14.13
C GLY A 61 -16.71 -5.56 14.54
N PHE A 62 -17.23 -4.33 14.58
CA PHE A 62 -18.66 -4.06 14.77
C PHE A 62 -19.46 -4.08 13.46
N ALA A 63 -18.79 -3.95 12.31
CA ALA A 63 -19.40 -3.85 10.98
C ALA A 63 -19.15 -5.11 10.14
N LEU A 64 -17.98 -5.73 10.31
CA LEU A 64 -17.54 -6.93 9.59
C LEU A 64 -17.32 -8.08 10.58
N ASN A 65 -17.56 -9.30 10.13
CA ASN A 65 -17.26 -10.48 10.92
C ASN A 65 -15.75 -10.79 10.90
N SER A 66 -15.30 -11.65 11.83
CA SER A 66 -13.88 -11.97 11.98
C SER A 66 -13.25 -12.64 10.76
N THR A 67 -14.04 -13.38 9.97
CA THR A 67 -13.57 -14.05 8.75
C THR A 67 -13.32 -13.02 7.67
N GLU A 68 -14.27 -12.11 7.42
CA GLU A 68 -14.12 -11.01 6.45
C GLU A 68 -12.88 -10.14 6.76
N ILE A 69 -12.69 -9.81 8.04
CA ILE A 69 -11.53 -9.03 8.48
C ILE A 69 -10.22 -9.79 8.25
N SER A 70 -10.20 -11.10 8.49
CA SER A 70 -9.04 -11.95 8.23
C SER A 70 -8.72 -12.07 6.73
N ASP A 71 -9.74 -12.15 5.89
CA ASP A 71 -9.58 -12.26 4.44
C ASP A 71 -9.01 -10.95 3.85
N VAL A 72 -9.56 -9.81 4.28
CA VAL A 72 -9.03 -8.48 3.91
C VAL A 72 -7.58 -8.32 4.37
N HIS A 73 -7.27 -8.75 5.60
CA HIS A 73 -5.92 -8.64 6.14
C HIS A 73 -4.93 -9.54 5.38
N THR A 74 -5.34 -10.75 5.02
CA THR A 74 -4.54 -11.67 4.22
C THR A 74 -4.27 -11.09 2.84
N TYR A 75 -5.30 -10.57 2.17
CA TYR A 75 -5.17 -9.85 0.90
C TYR A 75 -4.18 -8.67 1.00
N TYR A 76 -4.28 -7.93 2.10
CA TYR A 76 -3.36 -6.84 2.39
C TYR A 76 -1.91 -7.30 2.52
N GLU A 77 -1.64 -8.37 3.29
CA GLU A 77 -0.31 -8.96 3.46
C GLU A 77 0.28 -9.48 2.14
N GLU A 78 -0.55 -10.11 1.31
CA GLU A 78 -0.17 -10.56 -0.03
C GLU A 78 0.28 -9.38 -0.90
N ALA A 79 -0.48 -8.28 -0.90
CA ALA A 79 -0.14 -7.08 -1.68
C ALA A 79 1.19 -6.46 -1.24
N ILE A 80 1.43 -6.35 0.07
CA ILE A 80 2.70 -5.78 0.59
C ILE A 80 3.85 -6.78 0.61
N ARG A 81 3.58 -8.07 0.32
CA ARG A 81 4.52 -9.19 0.37
C ARG A 81 5.22 -9.30 1.73
N GLN A 82 4.46 -9.07 2.81
CA GLN A 82 4.96 -9.07 4.18
C GLN A 82 3.88 -9.46 5.17
N THR A 83 4.22 -10.35 6.10
CA THR A 83 3.38 -10.69 7.26
C THR A 83 3.51 -9.62 8.35
N VAL A 84 2.38 -9.25 8.96
CA VAL A 84 2.23 -8.15 9.91
C VAL A 84 1.53 -8.66 11.16
N SER A 85 2.35 -9.07 12.14
CA SER A 85 1.85 -9.53 13.45
C SER A 85 1.41 -8.39 14.35
N CYS A 86 2.05 -7.23 14.27
CA CYS A 86 1.72 -6.07 15.08
C CYS A 86 2.01 -4.75 14.35
N ARG A 87 1.62 -3.65 14.97
CA ARG A 87 1.81 -2.31 14.41
C ARG A 87 3.26 -1.89 14.56
N GLU A 88 4.05 -2.13 13.52
CA GLU A 88 5.46 -1.76 13.46
C GLU A 88 5.72 -0.58 12.53
N PRO A 89 6.68 0.31 12.89
CA PRO A 89 7.17 1.32 11.96
C PRO A 89 7.84 0.66 10.76
N ARG A 90 7.82 1.34 9.61
CA ARG A 90 8.53 0.88 8.42
C ARG A 90 10.05 0.84 8.65
N THR A 91 10.75 0.03 7.87
CA THR A 91 12.22 0.01 7.90
C THR A 91 12.80 1.36 7.47
N LEU A 92 14.02 1.66 7.93
CA LEU A 92 14.72 2.88 7.55
C LEU A 92 14.83 3.03 6.02
N SER A 93 15.05 1.92 5.31
CA SER A 93 15.13 1.91 3.85
C SER A 93 13.85 2.44 3.19
N GLN A 94 12.67 2.04 3.69
CA GLN A 94 11.39 2.54 3.19
C GLN A 94 11.23 4.04 3.46
N TYR A 95 11.59 4.51 4.66
CA TYR A 95 11.58 5.94 4.98
C TYR A 95 12.51 6.74 4.08
N CYS A 96 13.73 6.24 3.83
CA CYS A 96 14.68 6.85 2.90
C CYS A 96 14.09 6.93 1.48
N LYS A 97 13.51 5.83 0.98
CA LYS A 97 12.87 5.80 -0.34
C LYS A 97 11.78 6.85 -0.49
N ILE A 98 10.86 6.92 0.46
CA ILE A 98 9.75 7.88 0.45
C ILE A 98 10.30 9.31 0.52
N THR A 99 11.31 9.54 1.36
CA THR A 99 11.95 10.86 1.50
C THR A 99 12.60 11.31 0.20
N VAL A 100 13.39 10.45 -0.45
CA VAL A 100 14.03 10.75 -1.74
C VAL A 100 12.98 11.07 -2.80
N ARG A 101 11.98 10.20 -2.97
CA ARG A 101 10.87 10.43 -3.93
C ARG A 101 10.15 11.75 -3.65
N LYS A 102 9.88 12.05 -2.38
CA LYS A 102 9.22 13.31 -1.98
C LYS A 102 10.06 14.54 -2.31
N ILE A 103 11.39 14.49 -2.15
CA ILE A 103 12.29 15.59 -2.49
C ILE A 103 12.31 15.82 -4.00
N LEU A 104 12.46 14.76 -4.80
CA LEU A 104 12.44 14.85 -6.26
C LEU A 104 11.11 15.46 -6.77
N HIS A 105 9.99 14.96 -6.24
CA HIS A 105 8.67 15.49 -6.58
C HIS A 105 8.52 16.98 -6.20
N LYS A 106 8.98 17.38 -5.01
CA LYS A 106 8.99 18.79 -4.58
C LYS A 106 9.84 19.70 -5.47
N ASN A 107 10.87 19.15 -6.08
CA ASN A 107 11.73 19.85 -7.03
C ASN A 107 11.18 19.81 -8.47
N ASN A 108 9.92 19.41 -8.65
CA ASN A 108 9.25 19.27 -9.95
C ASN A 108 9.98 18.33 -10.92
N GLN A 109 10.73 17.35 -10.39
CA GLN A 109 11.35 16.33 -11.22
C GLN A 109 10.37 15.17 -11.40
N TRP A 110 10.19 14.76 -12.66
CA TRP A 110 9.52 13.49 -12.95
C TRP A 110 10.31 12.36 -12.30
N LEU A 111 9.63 11.48 -11.54
CA LEU A 111 10.31 10.57 -10.62
C LEU A 111 11.32 9.63 -11.31
N PRO A 112 10.96 8.92 -12.40
CA PRO A 112 11.92 8.10 -13.14
C PRO A 112 13.17 8.88 -13.55
N ASP A 113 12.99 10.03 -14.21
CA ASP A 113 14.10 10.85 -14.71
C ASP A 113 14.94 11.43 -13.56
N GLY A 114 14.27 11.92 -12.53
CA GLY A 114 14.90 12.46 -11.33
C GLY A 114 15.73 11.41 -10.58
N ILE A 115 15.26 10.16 -10.52
CA ILE A 115 16.00 9.03 -9.94
C ILE A 115 17.22 8.69 -10.79
N THR A 116 17.09 8.63 -12.12
CA THR A 116 18.22 8.39 -13.02
C THR A 116 19.31 9.46 -12.88
N GLN A 117 18.92 10.73 -12.67
CA GLN A 117 19.86 11.84 -12.43
C GLN A 117 20.66 11.74 -11.13
N LEU A 118 20.21 10.94 -10.15
CA LEU A 118 20.95 10.72 -8.89
C LEU A 118 22.22 9.88 -9.07
N ASN A 119 22.42 9.24 -10.23
CA ASN A 119 23.57 8.38 -10.53
C ASN A 119 23.81 7.27 -9.48
N LEU A 120 22.72 6.73 -8.91
CA LEU A 120 22.77 5.64 -7.95
C LEU A 120 23.01 4.29 -8.65
N PRO A 121 23.54 3.26 -7.95
CA PRO A 121 23.57 1.89 -8.46
C PRO A 121 22.19 1.42 -8.96
N PRO A 122 22.10 0.60 -10.03
CA PRO A 122 20.83 0.19 -10.63
C PRO A 122 19.81 -0.37 -9.64
N LYS A 123 20.25 -1.25 -8.73
CA LYS A 123 19.40 -1.84 -7.68
C LYS A 123 18.71 -0.79 -6.80
N LEU A 124 19.37 0.34 -6.53
CA LEU A 124 18.77 1.43 -5.75
C LEU A 124 17.83 2.26 -6.60
N GLN A 125 18.10 2.43 -7.90
CA GLN A 125 17.17 3.08 -8.82
C GLN A 125 15.87 2.27 -8.94
N ASP A 126 15.97 0.95 -9.16
CA ASP A 126 14.82 0.05 -9.24
C ASP A 126 13.99 0.12 -7.95
N TYR A 127 14.66 0.05 -6.79
CA TYR A 127 14.03 0.21 -5.49
C TYR A 127 13.28 1.54 -5.34
N LEU A 128 13.89 2.65 -5.77
CA LEU A 128 13.26 3.97 -5.74
C LEU A 128 12.12 4.10 -6.77
N ASN A 129 12.19 3.41 -7.90
CA ASN A 129 11.15 3.33 -8.94
C ASN A 129 10.01 2.38 -8.58
N LEU A 130 10.08 1.73 -7.40
CA LEU A 130 9.11 0.73 -6.94
C LEU A 130 9.09 -0.53 -7.82
N GLN A 131 10.10 -0.72 -8.65
CA GLN A 131 10.32 -1.91 -9.47
C GLN A 131 11.05 -2.93 -8.57
N MET A 132 10.45 -4.12 -8.40
CA MET A 132 11.06 -5.21 -7.62
C MET A 132 11.85 -6.12 -8.55
#